data_AF-A0AAJ4W6U1-F1
#
_entry.id   AF-A0AAJ4W6U1-F1
#
_cell.length_a   1.000
_cell.length_b   1.000
_cell.length_c   1.000
_cell.angle_alpha   90.00
_cell.angle_beta   90.00
_cell.angle_gamma   90.00
#
_symmetry.space_group_name_H-M   'P 1'
#
loop_
_entity.id
_entity.type
_entity.pdbx_description
1 polymer ?
#
loop_
_entity_poly.entity_id
_entity_poly.type
_entity_poly.pdbx_seq_one_letter_code
_entity_poly.pdbx_strand_id
1 'polypeptide(L)'
;MKRFLKSAGLPIGVFALAIGSAFATNAMKNNALTVPAYQQIDSKGVTCTPRIASCDINGSEACTWEEAPSLQHNLYGMEFDEELNQTVCTLRLYKTE
;
A
#
# COMPACT_ATOMS: atom_id res chain seq x y z
N MET A 1 -50.66 -9.72 -28.89
CA MET A 1 -49.98 -10.12 -27.64
C MET A 1 -48.58 -9.49 -27.59
N LYS A 2 -48.41 -8.27 -27.05
CA LYS A 2 -47.10 -7.57 -26.94
C LYS A 2 -46.98 -6.71 -25.66
N ARG A 3 -47.71 -7.06 -24.59
CA ARG A 3 -47.79 -6.21 -23.38
C ARG A 3 -47.28 -6.85 -22.08
N PHE A 4 -46.85 -8.11 -22.11
CA PHE A 4 -46.36 -8.81 -20.90
C PHE A 4 -44.83 -8.80 -20.71
N LEU A 5 -44.03 -8.48 -21.73
CA LEU A 5 -42.55 -8.46 -21.60
C LEU A 5 -41.97 -7.22 -20.93
N LYS A 6 -42.75 -6.15 -20.68
CA LYS A 6 -42.22 -4.90 -20.09
C LYS A 6 -42.42 -4.77 -18.58
N SER A 7 -43.26 -5.59 -17.95
CA SER A 7 -43.70 -5.33 -16.57
C SER A 7 -43.12 -6.26 -15.49
N ALA A 8 -42.44 -7.35 -15.86
CA ALA A 8 -41.96 -8.34 -14.88
C ALA A 8 -40.43 -8.45 -14.77
N GLY A 9 -39.67 -7.99 -15.78
CA GLY A 9 -38.20 -8.09 -15.77
C GLY A 9 -37.47 -6.94 -15.05
N LEU A 10 -38.13 -5.78 -14.91
CA LEU A 10 -37.52 -4.58 -14.33
C LEU A 10 -37.16 -4.72 -12.84
N PRO A 11 -37.99 -5.28 -11.94
CA PRO A 11 -37.65 -5.36 -10.52
C PRO A 11 -36.57 -6.42 -10.22
N ILE A 12 -36.59 -7.55 -10.93
CA ILE A 12 -35.63 -8.65 -10.69
C ILE A 12 -34.20 -8.23 -11.06
N GLY A 13 -34.03 -7.43 -12.12
CA GLY A 13 -32.73 -6.87 -12.50
C GLY A 13 -32.14 -5.91 -11.47
N VAL A 14 -32.99 -5.14 -10.77
CA VAL A 14 -32.55 -4.17 -9.75
C VAL A 14 -32.05 -4.88 -8.49
N PHE A 15 -32.72 -5.95 -8.04
CA PHE A 15 -32.25 -6.74 -6.89
C PHE A 15 -30.95 -7.49 -7.17
N ALA A 16 -30.77 -8.03 -8.39
CA ALA A 16 -29.53 -8.69 -8.78
C ALA A 16 -28.33 -7.72 -8.84
N LEU A 17 -28.56 -6.49 -9.31
CA LEU A 17 -27.51 -5.46 -9.41
C LEU A 17 -27.09 -4.92 -8.03
N ALA A 18 -28.02 -4.81 -7.08
CA ALA A 18 -27.72 -4.40 -5.71
C ALA A 18 -26.81 -5.41 -4.97
N ILE A 19 -27.05 -6.72 -5.15
CA ILE A 19 -26.26 -7.77 -4.49
C ILE A 19 -24.84 -7.83 -5.08
N GLY A 20 -24.68 -7.67 -6.40
CA GLY A 20 -23.36 -7.64 -7.04
C GLY A 20 -22.48 -6.46 -6.61
N SER A 21 -23.11 -5.34 -6.22
CA SER A 21 -22.40 -4.12 -5.79
C SER A 21 -21.71 -4.30 -4.43
N ALA A 22 -22.32 -5.06 -3.50
CA ALA A 22 -21.83 -5.20 -2.13
C ALA A 22 -20.53 -6.02 -2.00
N PHE A 23 -20.27 -6.95 -2.92
CA PHE A 23 -19.05 -7.77 -2.93
C PHE A 23 -17.85 -7.06 -3.59
N ALA A 24 -18.07 -5.98 -4.37
CA ALA A 24 -16.98 -5.23 -5.00
C ALA A 24 -16.26 -4.27 -4.03
N THR A 25 -16.91 -3.86 -2.94
CA THR A 25 -16.39 -2.88 -1.97
C THR A 25 -15.41 -3.44 -0.94
N ASN A 26 -15.30 -4.76 -0.77
CA ASN A 26 -14.40 -5.36 0.24
C ASN A 26 -13.01 -5.73 -0.30
N ALA A 27 -12.75 -5.56 -1.60
CA ALA A 27 -11.46 -5.89 -2.20
C ALA A 27 -10.46 -4.72 -2.26
N MET A 28 -10.85 -3.49 -1.87
CA MET A 28 -10.00 -2.29 -1.97
C MET A 28 -9.44 -1.78 -0.63
N LYS A 29 -9.65 -2.50 0.49
CA LYS A 29 -9.28 -1.98 1.82
C LYS A 29 -7.94 -2.45 2.37
N ASN A 30 -7.15 -3.24 1.63
CA ASN A 30 -5.81 -3.62 2.08
C ASN A 30 -4.81 -3.48 0.93
N ASN A 31 -4.58 -2.24 0.52
CA ASN A 31 -3.42 -1.87 -0.28
C ASN A 31 -2.19 -1.60 0.60
N ALA A 32 -2.13 -2.24 1.78
CA ALA A 32 -0.93 -2.24 2.59
C ALA A 32 0.13 -3.06 1.87
N LEU A 33 0.90 -2.39 1.02
CA LEU A 33 1.98 -3.01 0.28
C LEU A 33 3.13 -3.17 1.26
N THR A 34 3.17 -4.31 1.95
CA THR A 34 4.30 -4.63 2.82
C THR A 34 5.55 -4.72 1.96
N VAL A 35 6.43 -3.74 2.12
CA VAL A 35 7.69 -3.64 1.37
C VAL A 35 8.88 -3.90 2.28
N PRO A 36 9.97 -4.47 1.75
CA PRO A 36 11.21 -4.62 2.50
C PRO A 36 11.75 -3.25 2.88
N ALA A 37 12.23 -3.16 4.12
CA ALA A 37 12.67 -1.91 4.73
C ALA A 37 14.20 -1.90 4.91
N TYR A 38 14.81 -0.74 4.66
CA TYR A 38 16.26 -0.58 4.68
C TYR A 38 16.65 0.60 5.56
N GLN A 39 17.75 0.45 6.29
CA GLN A 39 18.40 1.54 7.02
C GLN A 39 19.39 2.23 6.09
N GLN A 40 19.25 3.53 5.93
CA GLN A 40 20.18 4.39 5.22
C GLN A 40 21.47 4.56 6.04
N ILE A 41 22.63 4.24 5.46
CA ILE A 41 23.94 4.37 6.13
C ILE A 41 24.64 5.69 5.75
N ASP A 42 24.43 6.14 4.51
CA ASP A 42 24.99 7.39 4.00
C ASP A 42 23.91 8.41 3.68
N SER A 43 24.24 9.69 3.77
CA SER A 43 23.35 10.82 3.46
C SER A 43 22.67 10.74 2.10
N LYS A 44 23.28 10.08 1.11
CA LYS A 44 22.74 9.92 -0.25
C LYS A 44 21.95 8.62 -0.44
N GLY A 45 21.88 7.74 0.55
CA GLY A 45 21.11 6.50 0.44
C GLY A 45 21.71 5.45 -0.50
N VAL A 46 22.96 5.60 -0.92
CA VAL A 46 23.63 4.63 -1.80
C VAL A 46 23.91 3.31 -1.07
N THR A 47 24.25 3.39 0.22
CA THR A 47 24.53 2.22 1.05
C THR A 47 23.37 1.98 2.02
N CYS A 48 22.79 0.79 1.92
CA CYS A 48 21.55 0.41 2.60
C CYS A 48 21.73 -0.92 3.32
N THR A 49 21.32 -1.00 4.59
CA THR A 49 21.28 -2.28 5.34
C THR A 49 19.84 -2.79 5.40
N PRO A 50 19.55 -4.02 4.93
CA PRO A 50 18.22 -4.59 5.04
C PRO A 50 17.84 -4.81 6.52
N ARG A 51 16.61 -4.44 6.88
CA ARG A 51 16.03 -4.69 8.20
C ARG A 51 14.74 -5.48 8.06
N ILE A 52 14.52 -6.41 8.98
CA ILE A 52 13.30 -7.20 9.04
C ILE A 52 12.24 -6.34 9.75
N ALA A 53 11.56 -5.50 8.99
CA ALA A 53 10.45 -4.69 9.44
C ALA A 53 9.32 -4.73 8.40
N SER A 54 8.07 -4.67 8.86
CA SER A 54 6.90 -4.54 8.00
C SER A 54 6.54 -3.06 7.92
N CYS A 55 6.75 -2.46 6.74
CA CYS A 55 6.41 -1.07 6.49
C CYS A 55 5.54 -0.96 5.23
N ASP A 56 4.80 0.13 5.13
CA ASP A 56 3.97 0.50 4.00
C ASP A 56 4.60 1.68 3.23
N ILE A 57 4.26 1.82 1.96
CA ILE A 57 4.55 3.02 1.17
C ILE A 57 3.54 4.15 1.45
N ASN A 58 2.38 3.81 2.03
CA ASN A 58 1.32 4.75 2.35
C ASN A 58 1.12 4.82 3.87
N GLY A 59 1.21 6.02 4.45
CA GLY A 59 0.92 6.22 5.87
C GLY A 59 1.26 7.62 6.36
N SER A 60 1.02 7.85 7.64
CA SER A 60 1.28 9.13 8.33
C SER A 60 2.52 9.06 9.23
N GLU A 61 2.77 7.91 9.87
CA GLU A 61 3.89 7.71 10.79
C GLU A 61 5.08 7.07 10.09
N ALA A 62 6.26 7.67 10.21
CA ALA A 62 7.49 7.09 9.65
C ALA A 62 7.75 5.70 10.22
N CYS A 63 8.13 4.77 9.35
CA CYS A 63 8.56 3.44 9.77
C CYS A 63 9.93 3.56 10.44
N THR A 64 10.04 3.10 11.68
CA THR A 64 11.30 3.13 12.43
C THR A 64 11.67 1.75 12.94
N TRP A 65 12.97 1.55 13.12
CA TRP A 65 13.53 0.37 13.75
C TRP A 65 14.34 0.78 14.98
N GLU A 66 14.09 0.08 16.08
CA GLU A 66 14.79 0.29 17.34
C GLU A 66 16.01 -0.63 17.39
N GLU A 67 17.21 -0.05 17.36
CA GLU A 67 18.47 -0.79 17.53
C GLU A 67 18.79 -1.02 19.02
N ALA A 68 18.42 -0.05 19.85
CA ALA A 68 18.62 -0.04 21.29
C ALA A 68 17.54 0.84 21.95
N PRO A 69 17.33 0.76 23.29
CA PRO A 69 16.24 1.43 24.02
C PRO A 69 16.08 2.94 23.82
N SER A 70 17.09 3.60 23.25
CA SER A 70 17.15 5.03 23.00
C SER A 70 17.61 5.39 21.58
N LEU A 71 17.76 4.39 20.69
CA LEU A 71 18.26 4.58 19.34
C LEU A 71 17.25 4.04 18.32
N GLN A 72 16.46 4.95 17.77
CA GLN A 72 15.54 4.67 16.67
C GLN A 72 16.13 5.19 15.36
N HIS A 73 16.05 4.37 14.33
CA HIS A 73 16.43 4.71 12.97
C HIS A 73 15.21 4.71 12.07
N ASN A 74 15.11 5.71 11.18
CA ASN A 74 14.10 5.69 10.13
C ASN A 74 14.46 4.63 9.08
N LEU A 75 13.44 3.94 8.60
CA LEU A 75 13.57 2.97 7.52
C LEU A 75 13.04 3.54 6.21
N TYR A 76 13.67 3.12 5.13
CA TYR A 76 13.41 3.58 3.78
C TYR A 76 13.30 2.40 2.83
N GLY A 77 12.54 2.58 1.74
CA GLY A 77 12.46 1.66 0.63
C GLY A 77 13.48 2.01 -0.43
N MET A 78 13.68 1.10 -1.39
CA MET A 78 14.54 1.34 -2.53
C MET A 78 13.78 2.10 -3.63
N GLU A 79 14.42 3.13 -4.18
CA GLU A 79 13.98 3.85 -5.37
C GLU A 79 15.15 4.13 -6.30
N PHE A 80 14.88 4.39 -7.57
CA PHE A 80 15.92 4.75 -8.54
C PHE A 80 16.13 6.27 -8.52
N ASP A 81 17.37 6.70 -8.26
CA ASP A 81 17.76 8.10 -8.29
C ASP A 81 18.31 8.45 -9.67
N GLU A 82 17.63 9.36 -10.37
CA GLU A 82 18.01 9.79 -11.72
C GLU A 82 19.28 10.65 -11.73
N GLU A 83 19.59 11.37 -10.65
CA GLU A 83 20.78 12.23 -10.56
C GLU A 83 22.06 11.39 -10.37
N LEU A 84 21.96 10.35 -9.56
CA LEU A 84 23.05 9.40 -9.28
C LEU A 84 23.07 8.22 -10.25
N ASN A 85 22.02 8.06 -11.08
CA ASN A 85 21.82 6.97 -12.04
C ASN A 85 21.98 5.57 -11.39
N GLN A 86 21.47 5.40 -10.17
CA GLN A 86 21.58 4.18 -9.39
C GLN A 86 20.41 4.03 -8.39
N THR A 87 20.19 2.82 -7.89
CA THR A 87 19.19 2.56 -6.85
C THR A 87 19.69 3.00 -5.48
N VAL A 88 18.87 3.76 -4.76
CA VAL A 88 19.13 4.29 -3.41
C VAL A 88 18.00 3.93 -2.45
N CYS A 89 18.24 3.92 -1.14
CA CYS A 89 17.22 3.74 -0.12
C CYS A 89 16.77 5.07 0.50
N THR A 90 16.07 5.89 -0.27
CA THR A 90 15.52 7.19 0.18
C THR A 90 14.00 7.22 0.22
N LEU A 91 13.33 6.17 -0.31
CA LEU A 91 11.89 6.12 -0.38
C LEU A 91 11.31 6.09 1.03
N ARG A 92 10.46 7.05 1.39
CA ARG A 92 9.88 7.09 2.73
C ARG A 92 8.92 5.94 2.92
N LEU A 93 9.15 5.17 3.98
CA LEU A 93 8.24 4.12 4.42
C LEU A 93 7.52 4.56 5.71
N TYR A 94 6.32 4.03 5.87
CA TYR A 94 5.42 4.34 6.97
C TYR A 94 5.05 3.07 7.73
N LYS A 95 4.62 3.21 8.98
CA LYS A 95 4.08 2.07 9.73
C LYS A 95 2.76 1.62 9.12
N THR A 96 2.57 0.31 9.01
CA THR A 96 1.25 -0.28 8.76
C THR A 96 0.39 -0.09 10.00
N GLU A 97 -0.69 0.70 9.91
CA GLU A 97 -1.70 0.83 10.98
C GLU A 97 -2.53 -0.45 11.16
#